data_AF-A0A365YHJ0-F1
#
_entry.id   AF-A0A365YHJ0-F1
#
_cell.length_a   1.000
_cell.length_b   1.000
_cell.length_c   1.000
_cell.angle_alpha   90.00
_cell.angle_beta   90.00
_cell.angle_gamma   90.00
#
_symmetry.space_group_name_H-M   'P 1'
#
loop_
_entity.id
_entity.type
_entity.pdbx_description
1 polymer ?
#
loop_
_entity_poly.entity_id
_entity_poly.type
_entity_poly.pdbx_seq_one_letter_code
_entity_poly.pdbx_strand_id
1 'polypeptide(L)'
;MSTIRLPRIAVSRDLAKDLVWADEVKADEPVVLDGRWMVVNNEDFASQLATELRNRNIVHFEVLGGSPEWQDAIRAAGATHDVQINVQSLD
;
A
#
# COMPACT_ATOMS: atom_id res chain seq x y z
N MET A 1 -11.47 1.77 10.40
CA MET A 1 -10.66 1.00 9.45
C MET A 1 -10.80 1.66 8.10
N SER A 2 -9.70 2.15 7.54
CA SER A 2 -9.69 2.85 6.25
C SER A 2 -9.32 1.89 5.12
N THR A 3 -9.89 2.07 3.93
CA THR A 3 -9.54 1.26 2.77
C THR A 3 -9.03 2.15 1.65
N ILE A 4 -7.80 1.94 1.21
CA ILE A 4 -7.21 2.62 0.06
C ILE A 4 -7.37 1.70 -1.14
N ARG A 5 -8.15 2.14 -2.13
CA ARG A 5 -8.29 1.41 -3.39
C ARG A 5 -7.13 1.74 -4.31
N LEU A 6 -6.33 0.74 -4.63
CA LEU A 6 -5.20 0.91 -5.54
C LEU A 6 -5.69 0.87 -6.99
N PRO A 7 -5.14 1.71 -7.88
CA PRO A 7 -5.46 1.64 -9.28
C PRO A 7 -4.88 0.38 -9.92
N ARG A 8 -5.41 0.01 -11.09
CA ARG A 8 -4.91 -1.12 -11.87
C ARG A 8 -3.43 -0.96 -12.29
N ILE A 9 -3.00 0.27 -12.51
CA ILE A 9 -1.64 0.65 -12.92
C ILE A 9 -1.18 1.75 -11.98
N ALA A 10 -0.07 1.52 -11.26
CA ALA A 10 0.51 2.48 -10.34
C ALA A 10 1.99 2.73 -10.70
N VAL A 11 2.27 3.90 -11.29
CA VAL A 11 3.59 4.22 -11.89
C VAL A 11 4.23 5.50 -11.35
N SER A 12 3.58 6.22 -10.42
CA SER A 12 4.07 7.51 -9.91
C SER A 12 4.15 7.52 -8.38
N ARG A 13 5.18 8.17 -7.84
CA ARG A 13 5.36 8.44 -6.41
C ARG A 13 4.29 9.39 -5.87
N ASP A 14 3.86 10.37 -6.66
CA ASP A 14 2.86 11.36 -6.24
C ASP A 14 1.51 10.69 -5.96
N LEU A 15 1.15 9.70 -6.78
CA LEU A 15 -0.07 8.91 -6.59
C LEU A 15 -0.10 8.19 -5.23
N ALA A 16 1.05 7.68 -4.76
CA ALA A 16 1.12 7.02 -3.46
C ALA A 16 0.81 7.99 -2.31
N LYS A 17 1.33 9.21 -2.42
CA LYS A 17 1.04 10.29 -1.46
C LYS A 17 -0.43 10.68 -1.50
N ASP A 18 -0.97 10.95 -2.68
CA ASP A 18 -2.37 11.35 -2.83
C ASP A 18 -3.34 10.33 -2.23
N LEU A 19 -3.07 9.03 -2.41
CA LEU A 19 -3.87 7.95 -1.85
C LEU A 19 -3.84 7.89 -0.32
N VAL A 20 -2.67 8.07 0.30
CA VAL A 20 -2.52 7.99 1.77
C VAL A 20 -3.04 9.24 2.45
N TRP A 21 -2.90 10.40 1.82
CA TRP A 21 -3.29 11.69 2.39
C TRP A 21 -4.73 12.09 2.05
N ALA A 22 -5.50 11.25 1.36
CA ALA A 22 -6.93 11.43 1.19
C ALA A 22 -7.65 11.50 2.56
N ASP A 23 -8.66 12.38 2.65
CA ASP A 23 -9.43 12.65 3.89
C ASP A 23 -10.07 11.39 4.51
N GLU A 24 -10.32 10.38 3.68
CA GLU A 24 -10.96 9.11 4.05
C GLU A 24 -10.02 8.20 4.86
N VAL A 25 -8.71 8.38 4.71
CA VAL A 25 -7.71 7.67 5.51
C VAL A 25 -7.59 8.41 6.83
N LYS A 26 -7.63 7.71 7.96
CA LYS A 26 -7.41 8.29 9.28
C LYS A 26 -6.06 7.88 9.84
N ALA A 27 -5.36 8.80 10.50
CA ALA A 27 -4.14 8.48 11.22
C ALA A 27 -4.46 7.51 12.36
N ASP A 28 -3.51 6.64 12.70
CA ASP A 28 -3.62 5.64 13.77
C ASP A 28 -4.76 4.60 13.61
N GLU A 29 -5.48 4.58 12.49
CA GLU A 29 -6.44 3.51 12.17
C GLU A 29 -5.80 2.42 11.30
N PRO A 30 -6.20 1.15 11.48
CA PRO A 30 -5.82 0.08 10.55
C PRO A 30 -6.23 0.42 9.12
N VAL A 31 -5.31 0.20 8.19
CA VAL A 31 -5.51 0.41 6.76
C VAL A 31 -5.53 -0.92 6.02
N VAL A 32 -6.44 -1.02 5.06
CA VAL A 32 -6.47 -2.07 4.05
C VAL A 32 -6.15 -1.46 2.69
N LEU A 33 -5.11 -1.96 2.03
CA LEU A 33 -4.77 -1.66 0.65
C LEU A 33 -5.49 -2.66 -0.26
N ASP A 34 -6.54 -2.21 -0.94
CA ASP A 34 -7.28 -3.02 -1.89
C ASP A 34 -6.56 -3.01 -3.25
N GLY A 35 -5.71 -4.01 -3.46
CA GLY A 35 -4.88 -4.20 -4.65
C GLY A 35 -5.45 -5.20 -5.64
N ARG A 36 -6.68 -5.69 -5.47
CA ARG A 36 -7.27 -6.81 -6.24
C ARG A 36 -7.15 -6.68 -7.76
N TRP A 37 -7.17 -5.45 -8.26
CA TRP A 37 -7.13 -5.16 -9.69
C TRP A 37 -5.76 -4.68 -10.17
N MET A 38 -4.76 -4.63 -9.30
CA MET A 38 -3.45 -4.09 -9.59
C MET A 38 -2.62 -5.09 -10.40
N VAL A 39 -2.17 -4.66 -11.58
CA VAL A 39 -1.46 -5.49 -12.57
C VAL A 39 -0.06 -4.97 -12.85
N VAL A 40 0.12 -3.65 -12.77
CA VAL A 40 1.43 -3.01 -13.03
C VAL A 40 1.79 -2.14 -11.86
N ASN A 41 2.97 -2.42 -11.31
CA ASN A 41 3.60 -1.66 -10.24
C ASN A 41 5.00 -1.21 -10.69
N ASN A 42 5.36 0.04 -10.41
CA ASN A 42 6.77 0.42 -10.32
C ASN A 42 7.27 0.14 -8.89
N GLU A 43 8.47 -0.41 -8.73
CA GLU A 43 9.11 -0.59 -7.42
C GLU A 43 9.09 0.68 -6.56
N ASP A 44 9.24 1.86 -7.18
CA ASP A 44 9.18 3.15 -6.51
C ASP A 44 7.81 3.44 -5.87
N PHE A 45 6.71 2.95 -6.46
CA PHE A 45 5.37 3.18 -5.92
C PHE A 45 5.17 2.44 -4.61
N ALA A 46 5.54 1.16 -4.54
CA ALA A 46 5.43 0.36 -3.31
C ALA A 46 6.24 0.97 -2.16
N SER A 47 7.49 1.36 -2.46
CA SER A 47 8.37 2.01 -1.49
C SER A 47 7.82 3.34 -0.99
N GLN A 48 7.32 4.19 -1.90
CA GLN A 48 6.72 5.46 -1.53
C GLN A 48 5.44 5.25 -0.70
N LEU A 49 4.60 4.27 -1.06
CA LEU A 49 3.36 4.00 -0.33
C LEU A 49 3.64 3.58 1.12
N ALA A 50 4.62 2.68 1.33
CA ALA A 50 5.05 2.30 2.67
C ALA A 50 5.61 3.50 3.47
N THR A 51 6.40 4.36 2.81
CA THR A 51 6.95 5.58 3.41
C THR A 51 5.84 6.53 3.87
N GLU A 52 4.84 6.79 3.02
CA GLU A 52 3.75 7.71 3.34
C GLU A 52 2.84 7.16 4.44
N LEU A 53 2.57 5.85 4.44
CA LEU A 53 1.83 5.19 5.53
C LEU A 53 2.57 5.33 6.86
N ARG A 54 3.90 5.13 6.86
CA ARG A 54 4.74 5.36 8.05
C ARG A 54 4.71 6.80 8.52
N ASN A 55 4.78 7.77 7.61
CA ASN A 55 4.66 9.20 7.91
C ASN A 55 3.32 9.57 8.56
N ARG A 56 2.27 8.79 8.27
CA ARG A 56 0.95 8.89 8.90
C ARG A 56 0.81 8.13 10.23
N ASN A 57 1.91 7.58 10.74
CA ASN A 57 1.96 6.70 11.90
C ASN A 57 1.17 5.38 11.73
N ILE A 58 0.94 4.95 10.49
CA ILE A 58 0.30 3.66 10.18
C ILE A 58 1.42 2.62 10.05
N VAL A 59 1.65 1.88 11.12
CA VAL A 59 2.72 0.88 11.22
C VAL A 59 2.29 -0.53 10.86
N HIS A 60 0.98 -0.79 10.78
CA HIS A 60 0.41 -2.07 10.40
C HIS A 60 -0.68 -1.87 9.35
N PHE A 61 -0.61 -2.58 8.23
CA PHE A 61 -1.68 -2.57 7.23
C PHE A 61 -1.84 -3.93 6.52
N GLU A 62 -3.02 -4.16 5.97
CA GLU A 62 -3.34 -5.36 5.18
C GLU A 62 -3.34 -5.04 3.69
N VAL A 63 -2.95 -6.01 2.86
CA VAL A 63 -3.03 -5.93 1.40
C VAL A 63 -3.96 -7.02 0.91
N LEU A 64 -4.97 -6.65 0.12
CA LEU A 64 -5.91 -7.58 -0.49
C LEU A 64 -5.58 -7.77 -1.97
N GLY A 65 -5.11 -8.95 -2.34
CA GLY A 65 -4.87 -9.36 -3.72
C GLY A 65 -3.82 -8.52 -4.48
N GLY A 66 -3.94 -8.53 -5.81
CA GLY A 66 -2.97 -7.94 -6.74
C GLY A 66 -1.98 -8.97 -7.27
N SER A 67 -1.19 -8.57 -8.28
CA SER A 67 -0.22 -9.46 -8.91
C SER A 67 0.87 -9.92 -7.93
N PRO A 68 1.50 -11.10 -8.13
CA PRO A 68 2.60 -11.56 -7.28
C PRO A 68 3.73 -10.53 -7.15
N GLU A 69 4.09 -9.85 -8.25
CA GLU A 69 5.14 -8.83 -8.28
C GLU A 69 4.80 -7.63 -7.39
N TRP A 70 3.53 -7.21 -7.38
CA TRP A 70 3.06 -6.18 -6.46
C TRP A 70 3.19 -6.63 -5.01
N GLN A 71 2.70 -7.83 -4.70
CA GLN A 71 2.72 -8.36 -3.34
C GLN A 71 4.15 -8.47 -2.79
N ASP A 72 5.11 -8.88 -3.63
CA ASP A 72 6.51 -8.96 -3.24
C ASP A 72 7.14 -7.59 -3.08
N ALA A 73 6.87 -6.65 -4.00
CA ALA A 73 7.37 -5.29 -3.92
C ALA A 73 6.88 -4.56 -2.65
N ILE A 74 5.59 -4.70 -2.31
CA ILE A 74 5.03 -4.04 -1.12
C ILE A 74 5.55 -4.68 0.17
N ARG A 75 5.74 -6.01 0.23
CA ARG A 75 6.39 -6.68 1.37
C ARG A 75 7.83 -6.20 1.58
N ALA A 76 8.62 -6.10 0.50
CA ALA A 76 9.99 -5.61 0.56
C ALA A 76 10.06 -4.15 1.03
N ALA A 77 9.13 -3.31 0.55
CA ALA A 77 8.98 -1.94 1.01
C ALA A 77 8.64 -1.86 2.50
N GLY A 78 7.69 -2.67 3.00
CA GLY A 78 7.35 -2.72 4.42
C GLY A 78 8.53 -3.06 5.32
N ALA A 79 9.31 -4.08 4.94
CA ALA A 79 10.51 -4.47 5.67
C ALA A 79 11.57 -3.35 5.72
N THR A 80 11.71 -2.58 4.63
CA THR A 80 12.65 -1.46 4.55
C THR A 80 12.25 -0.27 5.42
N HIS A 81 10.94 -0.03 5.56
CA HIS A 81 10.39 1.18 6.21
C HIS A 81 9.81 0.93 7.60
N ASP A 82 10.09 -0.23 8.20
CA ASP A 82 9.59 -0.61 9.54
C ASP A 82 8.05 -0.60 9.61
N VAL A 83 7.41 -1.18 8.61
CA VAL A 83 5.96 -1.34 8.52
C VAL A 83 5.61 -2.81 8.36
N GLN A 84 4.71 -3.32 9.21
CA GLN A 84 4.26 -4.71 9.09
C GLN A 84 3.10 -4.80 8.11
N ILE A 85 3.24 -5.73 7.16
CA ILE A 85 2.31 -5.90 6.05
C ILE A 85 1.79 -7.33 6.06
N ASN A 86 0.48 -7.47 6.21
CA ASN A 86 -0.20 -8.75 6.04
C ASN A 86 -0.81 -8.80 4.64
N VAL A 87 -0.29 -9.67 3.77
CA VAL A 87 -0.82 -9.83 2.42
C VAL A 87 -1.75 -11.03 2.38
N GLN A 88 -3.02 -10.80 2.07
CA GLN A 88 -4.01 -11.83 1.87
C GLN A 88 -4.15 -12.13 0.37
N SER A 89 -3.73 -13.33 -0.01
CA SER A 89 -4.05 -13.90 -1.32
C SER A 89 -5.54 -14.23 -1.35
N LEU A 90 -6.21 -13.81 -2.42
CA LEU A 90 -7.59 -14.19 -2.69
C LEU A 90 -7.52 -15.29 -3.75
N ASP A 91 -7.77 -16.54 -3.32
CA ASP A 91 -7.93 -17.71 -4.20
C ASP A 91 -9.19 -17.58 -5.08
#